data_AF-A0A1J6JGB7-F1
#
_entry.id   AF-A0A1J6JGB7-F1
#
_cell.length_a   1.000
_cell.length_b   1.000
_cell.length_c   1.000
_cell.angle_alpha   90.00
_cell.angle_beta   90.00
_cell.angle_gamma   90.00
#
_symmetry.space_group_name_H-M   'P 1'
#
loop_
_entity.id
_entity.type
_entity.pdbx_description
1 polymer ?
#
loop_
_entity_poly.entity_id
_entity_poly.type
_entity_poly.pdbx_seq_one_letter_code
_entity_poly.pdbx_strand_id
1 'polypeptide(L)'
;METESQTQSSTWDGYVDWKNRPALIKKHGGLLPASFVLVVEVLENLAYLANASNLVLYLSEYMHFSPSKSANYVTNFMGTAFLLALLGGFLSDAFCTTYCIYLISAVIEFLTLTCIGRR
;
A
#
# COMPACT_ATOMS: atom_id res chain seq x y z
N MET A 1 -14.81 -41.80 -9.64
CA MET A 1 -13.98 -41.21 -10.70
C MET A 1 -14.56 -39.93 -11.30
N GLU A 2 -15.73 -39.43 -10.88
CA GLU A 2 -16.30 -38.14 -11.36
C GLU A 2 -16.01 -36.95 -10.43
N THR A 3 -15.57 -37.19 -9.19
CA THR A 3 -15.34 -36.15 -8.17
C THR A 3 -14.01 -35.41 -8.33
N GLU A 4 -13.00 -36.03 -8.93
CA GLU A 4 -11.67 -35.43 -9.14
C GLU A 4 -11.66 -34.48 -10.34
N SER A 5 -12.40 -34.79 -11.41
CA SER A 5 -12.50 -33.98 -12.62
C SER A 5 -13.17 -32.62 -12.40
N GLN A 6 -14.12 -32.51 -11.46
CA GLN A 6 -14.76 -31.23 -11.11
C GLN A 6 -13.91 -30.37 -10.16
N THR A 7 -13.03 -30.99 -9.37
CA THR A 7 -12.17 -30.27 -8.42
C THR A 7 -11.08 -29.50 -9.17
N GLN A 8 -10.55 -30.10 -10.24
CA GLN A 8 -9.48 -29.50 -11.06
C GLN A 8 -9.95 -28.28 -11.88
N SER A 9 -11.24 -28.17 -12.22
CA SER A 9 -11.78 -27.01 -12.98
C SER A 9 -12.10 -25.80 -12.10
N SER A 10 -12.01 -25.91 -10.77
CA SER A 10 -12.47 -24.88 -9.82
C SER A 10 -11.34 -24.19 -9.06
N THR A 11 -10.09 -24.56 -9.35
CA THR A 11 -8.88 -24.07 -8.69
C THR A 11 -8.03 -23.28 -9.67
N TRP A 12 -7.48 -22.15 -9.24
CA TRP A 12 -6.50 -21.41 -10.02
C TRP A 12 -5.15 -22.15 -9.97
N ASP A 13 -4.68 -22.63 -11.11
CA ASP A 13 -3.39 -23.33 -11.18
C ASP A 13 -2.24 -22.36 -10.85
N GLY A 14 -1.48 -22.66 -9.79
CA GLY A 14 -0.35 -21.84 -9.33
C GLY A 14 -0.67 -20.67 -8.38
N TYR A 15 -1.94 -20.39 -8.07
CA TYR A 15 -2.30 -19.34 -7.08
C TYR A 15 -2.67 -19.94 -5.72
N VAL A 16 -2.15 -19.32 -4.66
CA VAL A 16 -2.44 -19.67 -3.26
C VAL A 16 -3.18 -18.54 -2.55
N ASP A 17 -4.14 -18.92 -1.72
CA ASP A 17 -4.84 -18.06 -0.77
C ASP A 17 -3.88 -17.51 0.30
N TRP A 18 -4.28 -16.47 1.03
CA TRP A 18 -3.53 -15.89 2.15
C TRP A 18 -3.27 -16.88 3.30
N LYS A 19 -3.96 -18.03 3.32
CA LYS A 19 -3.74 -19.17 4.23
C LYS A 19 -2.88 -20.29 3.63
N ASN A 20 -2.16 -20.03 2.54
CA ASN A 20 -1.32 -20.99 1.83
C ASN A 20 -2.06 -22.25 1.33
N ARG A 21 -3.33 -22.08 0.93
CA ARG A 21 -4.18 -23.14 0.33
C ARG A 21 -4.41 -22.82 -1.14
N PRO A 22 -4.66 -23.80 -2.03
CA PRO A 22 -4.96 -23.52 -3.42
C PRO A 22 -6.15 -22.57 -3.56
N ALA A 23 -6.01 -21.52 -4.37
CA ALA A 23 -7.02 -20.49 -4.56
C ALA A 23 -8.20 -21.02 -5.38
N LEU A 24 -9.43 -20.81 -4.89
CA LEU A 24 -10.64 -21.31 -5.53
C LEU A 24 -11.24 -20.22 -6.43
N ILE A 25 -11.50 -20.55 -7.70
CA ILE A 25 -12.04 -19.61 -8.71
C ILE A 25 -13.38 -19.00 -8.28
N LYS A 26 -14.22 -19.77 -7.59
CA LYS A 26 -15.54 -19.32 -7.12
C LYS A 26 -15.51 -18.46 -5.85
N LYS A 27 -14.40 -18.44 -5.13
CA LYS A 27 -14.29 -17.82 -3.79
C LYS A 27 -13.26 -16.70 -3.74
N HIS A 28 -12.18 -16.82 -4.51
CA HIS A 28 -11.04 -15.91 -4.53
C HIS A 28 -11.04 -15.12 -5.83
N GLY A 29 -11.17 -13.79 -5.69
CA GLY A 29 -11.30 -12.85 -6.82
C GLY A 29 -12.75 -12.45 -7.10
N GLY A 30 -12.95 -11.76 -8.22
CA GLY A 30 -14.26 -11.31 -8.69
C GLY A 30 -14.50 -9.81 -8.58
N LEU A 31 -15.70 -9.39 -9.01
CA LEU A 31 -16.06 -7.97 -9.15
C LEU A 31 -16.18 -7.23 -7.81
N LEU A 32 -16.55 -7.92 -6.73
CA LEU A 32 -16.73 -7.31 -5.41
C LEU A 32 -15.42 -6.74 -4.82
N PRO A 33 -14.33 -7.54 -4.64
CA PRO A 33 -13.08 -7.00 -4.14
C PRO A 33 -12.45 -5.99 -5.12
N ALA A 34 -12.58 -6.19 -6.42
CA ALA A 34 -12.11 -5.23 -7.43
C ALA A 34 -12.85 -3.89 -7.33
N SER A 35 -14.18 -3.91 -7.18
CA SER A 35 -14.99 -2.71 -7.00
C SER A 35 -14.67 -2.00 -5.69
N PHE A 36 -14.37 -2.73 -4.62
CA PHE A 36 -13.95 -2.12 -3.35
C PHE A 36 -12.64 -1.34 -3.53
N VAL A 37 -11.62 -1.96 -4.15
CA VAL A 37 -10.34 -1.28 -4.45
C VAL A 37 -10.55 -0.05 -5.33
N LEU A 38 -11.39 -0.15 -6.37
CA LEU A 38 -11.72 0.99 -7.23
C LEU A 38 -12.40 2.13 -6.47
N VAL A 39 -13.33 1.83 -5.55
CA VAL A 39 -13.97 2.88 -4.74
C VAL A 39 -12.95 3.57 -3.84
N VAL A 40 -12.05 2.80 -3.20
CA VAL A 40 -10.98 3.37 -2.39
C VAL A 40 -10.07 4.27 -3.22
N GLU A 41 -9.66 3.82 -4.41
CA GLU A 41 -8.83 4.60 -5.34
C GLU A 41 -9.51 5.92 -5.74
N VAL A 42 -10.81 5.89 -6.05
CA VAL A 42 -11.57 7.11 -6.40
C VAL A 42 -11.66 8.06 -5.21
N LEU A 43 -11.90 7.53 -4.00
CA LEU A 43 -11.95 8.35 -2.78
C LEU A 43 -10.61 8.97 -2.44
N GLU A 44 -9.51 8.23 -2.62
CA GLU A 44 -8.16 8.73 -2.42
C GLU A 44 -7.84 9.88 -3.39
N ASN A 45 -8.15 9.70 -4.69
CA ASN A 45 -7.98 10.75 -5.69
C ASN A 45 -8.83 12.00 -5.38
N LEU A 46 -10.06 11.81 -4.89
CA LEU A 46 -10.92 12.92 -4.49
C LEU A 46 -10.36 13.67 -3.28
N ALA A 47 -9.89 12.94 -2.26
CA ALA A 47 -9.25 13.54 -1.08
C ALA A 47 -7.96 14.28 -1.45
N TYR A 48 -7.19 13.76 -2.39
CA TYR A 48 -5.98 14.40 -2.91
C TYR A 48 -6.29 15.74 -3.60
N LEU A 49 -7.29 15.77 -4.49
CA LEU A 49 -7.74 17.00 -5.16
C LEU A 49 -8.33 18.02 -4.18
N ALA A 50 -9.09 17.54 -3.18
CA ALA A 50 -9.65 18.39 -2.13
C ALA A 50 -8.55 19.04 -1.29
N ASN A 51 -7.53 18.27 -0.88
CA ASN A 51 -6.37 18.77 -0.15
C ASN A 51 -5.57 19.78 -0.97
N ALA A 52 -5.34 19.50 -2.26
CA ALA A 52 -4.66 20.42 -3.17
C ALA A 52 -5.39 21.76 -3.26
N SER A 53 -6.70 21.71 -3.51
CA SER A 53 -7.55 22.90 -3.64
C SER A 53 -7.60 23.70 -2.34
N ASN A 54 -7.77 23.02 -1.20
CA ASN A 54 -7.81 23.65 0.11
C ASN A 54 -6.47 24.31 0.46
N LEU A 55 -5.34 23.68 0.11
CA LEU A 55 -4.02 24.25 0.37
C LEU A 55 -3.74 25.48 -0.51
N VAL A 56 -4.15 25.46 -1.78
CA VAL A 56 -4.01 26.65 -2.66
C VAL A 56 -4.81 27.82 -2.09
N LEU A 57 -6.06 27.58 -1.69
CA LEU A 57 -6.91 28.59 -1.07
C LEU A 57 -6.31 29.09 0.24
N TYR A 58 -5.86 28.19 1.12
CA TYR A 58 -5.23 28.56 2.38
C TYR A 58 -4.01 29.46 2.17
N LEU A 59 -3.11 29.11 1.25
CA LEU A 59 -1.92 29.89 0.97
C LEU A 59 -2.23 31.25 0.32
N SER A 60 -3.27 31.32 -0.49
CA SER A 60 -3.69 32.56 -1.15
C SER A 60 -4.45 33.50 -0.21
N GLU A 61 -5.42 32.97 0.56
CA GLU A 61 -6.35 33.78 1.36
C GLU A 61 -5.81 34.09 2.77
N TYR A 62 -5.18 33.12 3.44
CA TYR A 62 -4.74 33.27 4.83
C TYR A 62 -3.26 33.66 4.94
N MET A 63 -2.41 33.11 4.07
CA MET A 63 -0.96 33.41 4.09
C MET A 63 -0.58 34.56 3.15
N HIS A 64 -1.55 35.11 2.40
CA HIS A 64 -1.39 36.24 1.48
C HIS A 64 -0.26 36.07 0.44
N PHE A 65 -0.02 34.85 -0.03
CA PHE A 65 0.87 34.62 -1.15
C PHE A 65 0.20 34.96 -2.48
N SER A 66 1.00 35.36 -3.48
CA SER A 66 0.48 35.59 -4.83
C SER A 66 -0.06 34.27 -5.40
N PRO A 67 -1.10 34.30 -6.26
CA PRO A 67 -1.69 33.09 -6.83
C PRO A 67 -0.66 32.17 -7.50
N SER A 68 0.33 32.77 -8.18
CA SER A 68 1.45 32.06 -8.79
C SER A 68 2.37 31.35 -7.78
N LYS A 69 2.66 31.97 -6.62
CA LYS A 69 3.48 31.36 -5.58
C LYS A 69 2.73 30.24 -4.88
N SER A 70 1.46 30.46 -4.52
CA SER A 70 0.61 29.44 -3.89
C SER A 70 0.50 28.19 -4.76
N ALA A 71 0.20 28.36 -6.05
CA ALA A 71 0.12 27.24 -7.00
C ALA A 71 1.44 26.46 -7.11
N ASN A 72 2.59 27.16 -7.12
CA ASN A 72 3.91 26.52 -7.18
C ASN A 72 4.22 25.73 -5.90
N TYR A 73 3.92 26.26 -4.71
CA TYR A 73 4.13 25.54 -3.46
C TYR A 73 3.27 24.29 -3.36
N VAL A 74 1.99 24.39 -3.73
CA VAL A 74 1.09 23.21 -3.74
C VAL A 74 1.54 22.20 -4.78
N THR A 75 1.89 22.63 -6.00
CA THR A 75 2.38 21.72 -7.05
C THR A 75 3.67 21.02 -6.63
N ASN A 76 4.59 21.72 -5.99
CA ASN A 76 5.82 21.12 -5.47
C ASN A 76 5.50 20.09 -4.38
N PHE A 77 4.63 20.43 -3.42
CA PHE A 77 4.22 19.50 -2.37
C PHE A 77 3.56 18.23 -2.95
N MET A 78 2.59 18.40 -3.85
CA MET A 78 1.94 17.32 -4.59
C MET A 78 2.94 16.46 -5.38
N GLY A 79 3.86 17.09 -6.10
CA GLY A 79 4.92 16.40 -6.83
C GLY A 79 5.84 15.59 -5.92
N THR A 80 6.20 16.12 -4.75
CA THR A 80 6.99 15.36 -3.76
C THR A 80 6.22 14.18 -3.18
N ALA A 81 4.91 14.30 -2.97
CA ALA A 81 4.07 13.19 -2.50
C ALA A 81 4.03 12.04 -3.52
N PHE A 82 3.98 12.34 -4.82
CA PHE A 82 4.09 11.32 -5.86
C PHE A 82 5.46 10.62 -5.89
N LEU A 83 6.55 11.38 -5.73
CA LEU A 83 7.88 10.78 -5.61
C LEU A 83 7.99 9.89 -4.38
N LEU A 84 7.36 10.29 -3.27
CA LEU A 84 7.32 9.50 -2.05
C LEU A 84 6.47 8.23 -2.22
N ALA A 85 5.37 8.28 -2.98
CA ALA A 85 4.58 7.10 -3.32
C ALA A 85 5.37 6.10 -4.18
N LEU A 86 6.13 6.59 -5.17
CA LEU A 86 7.05 5.73 -5.95
C LEU A 86 8.11 5.09 -5.06
N LEU A 87 8.70 5.87 -4.16
CA LEU A 87 9.66 5.35 -3.18
C LEU A 87 8.99 4.32 -2.25
N GLY A 88 7.77 4.58 -1.79
CA GLY A 88 6.99 3.68 -0.95
C GLY A 88 6.66 2.36 -1.63
N GLY A 89 6.30 2.38 -2.92
CA GLY A 89 6.08 1.18 -3.73
C GLY A 89 7.37 0.38 -3.90
N PHE A 90 8.48 1.03 -4.25
CA PHE A 90 9.79 0.38 -4.33
C PHE A 90 10.22 -0.23 -3.00
N LEU A 91 10.01 0.50 -1.90
CA LEU A 91 10.23 0.01 -0.55
C LEU A 91 9.35 -1.21 -0.28
N SER A 92 8.05 -1.15 -0.57
CA SER A 92 7.13 -2.27 -0.37
C SER A 92 7.64 -3.53 -1.08
N ASP A 93 8.04 -3.44 -2.35
CA ASP A 93 8.52 -4.59 -3.12
C ASP A 93 9.88 -5.11 -2.63
N ALA A 94 10.81 -4.23 -2.26
CA ALA A 94 12.14 -4.60 -1.78
C ALA A 94 12.12 -5.17 -0.34
N PHE A 95 11.20 -4.68 0.50
CA PHE A 95 11.20 -4.91 1.94
C PHE A 95 10.14 -5.89 2.43
N CYS A 96 9.07 -6.21 1.68
CA CYS A 96 8.01 -7.12 2.17
C CYS A 96 8.53 -8.51 2.60
N THR A 97 9.57 -9.02 1.93
CA THR A 97 10.25 -10.27 2.32
C THR A 97 11.59 -10.01 3.03
N THR A 98 12.41 -9.07 2.53
CA THR A 98 13.76 -8.83 3.07
C THR A 98 13.75 -8.09 4.41
N TYR A 99 12.93 -7.05 4.58
CA TYR A 99 12.88 -6.27 5.83
C TYR A 99 12.25 -7.05 6.97
N CYS A 100 11.23 -7.86 6.68
CA CYS A 100 10.66 -8.77 7.67
C CYS A 100 11.74 -9.69 8.26
N ILE A 101 12.62 -10.26 7.42
CA ILE A 101 13.73 -11.10 7.88
C ILE A 101 14.77 -10.28 8.66
N TYR A 102 15.14 -9.09 8.16
CA TYR A 102 16.13 -8.22 8.79
C TYR A 102 15.66 -7.67 10.15
N LEU A 103 14.39 -7.32 10.29
CA LEU A 103 13.79 -6.91 11.55
C LEU A 103 13.74 -8.09 12.54
N ILE A 104 13.36 -9.27 12.08
CA ILE A 104 13.36 -10.48 12.92
C ILE A 104 14.78 -10.78 13.42
N SER A 105 15.80 -10.72 12.56
CA SER A 105 17.19 -10.93 12.97
C SER A 105 17.68 -9.87 13.96
N ALA A 106 17.37 -8.60 13.71
CA ALA A 106 17.74 -7.50 14.60
C ALA A 106 17.08 -7.62 15.99
N VAL A 107 15.81 -8.02 16.06
CA VAL A 107 15.10 -8.26 17.32
C VAL A 107 15.69 -9.46 18.07
N ILE A 108 16.06 -10.55 17.37
CA ILE A 108 16.69 -11.72 17.98
C ILE A 108 18.07 -11.36 18.58
N GLU A 109 18.90 -10.60 17.86
CA GLU A 109 20.17 -10.12 18.39
C GLU A 109 19.98 -9.22 19.62
N PHE A 110 19.03 -8.28 19.56
CA PHE A 110 18.76 -7.37 20.67
C PHE A 110 18.26 -8.10 21.92
N LEU A 111 17.37 -9.08 21.76
CA LEU A 111 16.89 -9.94 22.84
C LEU A 111 18.02 -10.79 23.42
N THR A 112 18.87 -11.37 22.56
CA THR A 112 20.02 -12.16 22.99
C THR A 112 20.98 -11.31 23.82
N LEU A 113 21.31 -10.11 23.34
CA LEU A 113 22.19 -9.17 24.03
C LEU A 113 21.60 -8.74 25.38
N THR A 114 20.31 -8.45 25.42
CA THR A 114 19.61 -8.01 26.64
C THR A 114 19.47 -9.13 27.67
N CYS A 115 19.20 -10.36 27.23
CA CYS A 115 19.10 -11.53 28.11
C CYS A 115 20.46 -11.96 28.67
N ILE A 116 21.54 -11.85 27.90
CA ILE A 116 22.89 -12.20 28.36
C ILE A 116 23.47 -11.12 29.29
N GLY A 117 23.16 -9.84 29.04
CA GLY A 117 23.63 -8.72 29.85
C GLY A 117 22.94 -8.55 31.21
N ARG A 118 21.97 -9.42 31.56
CA ARG A 118 21.28 -9.42 32.86
C ARG A 118 21.64 -10.61 33.76
N ARG A 119 22.66 -11.41 33.41
CA ARG A 119 23.27 -12.42 34.30
C ARG A 119 24.63 -11.96 34.81
#